data_AF-A0A8G0W1R2-F1
#
_entry.id   AF-A0A8G0W1R2-F1
#
_cell.length_a   1.000
_cell.length_b   1.000
_cell.length_c   1.000
_cell.angle_alpha   90.00
_cell.angle_beta   90.00
_cell.angle_gamma   90.00
#
_symmetry.space_group_name_H-M   'P 1'
#
loop_
_entity.id
_entity.type
_entity.pdbx_description
1 polymer ?
#
loop_
_entity_poly.entity_id
_entity_poly.type
_entity_poly.pdbx_seq_one_letter_code
_entity_poly.pdbx_strand_id
1 'polypeptide(L)'
;MTTWTGLLFFLCSILSPALCCDWFSRYSHQSNISLTLIRLMGGPMTDEESPVSFPYKLYRRIRRAEVETQLVFIRESLKQIFELYHYGNLSSVNWDTSKTHHFLQSIHRQKDDVSTCMLSTKTANCRLKNYYRRLAKKTLYRTGFSTASWELIRKVTEQHLDQLDLLANSIRALAAASRRRSGPRPQKD
;
A
#
# COMPACT_ATOMS: atom_id res chain seq x y z
N MET A 1 -15.24 -5.76 41.89
CA MET A 1 -15.14 -4.66 40.89
C MET A 1 -13.75 -4.67 40.30
N THR A 2 -13.50 -5.55 39.34
CA THR A 2 -12.24 -5.72 38.62
C THR A 2 -12.55 -6.84 37.64
N THR A 3 -12.46 -6.60 36.32
CA THR A 3 -12.43 -7.56 35.20
C THR A 3 -13.26 -7.13 33.97
N TRP A 4 -13.22 -5.87 33.56
CA TRP A 4 -13.74 -5.51 32.22
C TRP A 4 -12.67 -4.98 31.27
N THR A 5 -11.64 -4.31 31.80
CA THR A 5 -10.45 -3.93 31.05
C THR A 5 -9.63 -5.16 30.62
N GLY A 6 -9.55 -6.21 31.44
CA GLY A 6 -8.80 -7.43 31.11
C GLY A 6 -9.35 -8.22 29.91
N LEU A 7 -10.67 -8.36 29.79
CA LEU A 7 -11.27 -9.14 28.68
C LEU A 7 -11.07 -8.50 27.30
N LEU A 8 -11.02 -7.16 27.22
CA LEU A 8 -10.72 -6.44 25.98
C LEU A 8 -9.28 -6.65 25.51
N PHE A 9 -8.32 -6.76 26.44
CA PHE A 9 -6.92 -7.08 26.12
C PHE A 9 -6.74 -8.53 25.67
N PHE A 10 -7.50 -9.50 26.22
CA PHE A 10 -7.42 -10.90 25.80
C PHE A 10 -8.01 -11.17 24.40
N LEU A 11 -9.00 -10.38 23.94
CA LEU A 11 -9.61 -10.55 22.62
C LEU A 11 -8.73 -10.05 21.45
N CYS A 12 -7.85 -9.07 21.70
CA CYS A 12 -6.89 -8.57 20.68
C CYS A 12 -5.72 -9.53 20.42
N SER A 13 -5.50 -10.54 21.26
CA SER A 13 -4.50 -11.59 21.02
C SER A 13 -5.01 -12.68 20.08
N ILE A 14 -6.34 -12.83 19.95
CA ILE A 14 -7.00 -13.86 19.13
C ILE A 14 -7.45 -13.27 17.77
N LEU A 15 -7.90 -12.01 17.75
CA LEU A 15 -8.16 -11.24 16.53
C LEU A 15 -6.84 -10.61 16.06
N SER A 16 -6.40 -10.89 14.83
CA SER A 16 -5.14 -10.41 14.25
C SER A 16 -4.67 -9.06 14.84
N PRO A 17 -3.49 -8.97 15.50
CA PRO A 17 -3.03 -7.77 16.24
C PRO A 17 -3.08 -6.46 15.44
N ALA A 18 -2.98 -6.58 14.11
CA ALA A 18 -3.09 -5.45 13.20
C ALA A 18 -4.50 -4.81 13.11
N LEU A 19 -5.55 -5.48 13.60
CA LEU A 19 -6.90 -4.92 13.70
C LEU A 19 -7.07 -4.02 14.95
N CYS A 20 -6.24 -4.23 15.97
CA CYS A 20 -6.26 -3.44 17.21
C CYS A 20 -5.21 -2.32 17.22
N CYS A 21 -4.28 -2.32 16.26
CA CYS A 21 -3.17 -1.38 16.18
C CYS A 21 -3.47 -0.22 15.22
N ASP A 22 -3.05 1.01 15.56
CA ASP A 22 -3.39 2.23 14.80
C ASP A 22 -2.45 2.52 13.61
N TRP A 23 -2.03 1.48 12.87
CA TRP A 23 -1.25 1.70 11.65
C TRP A 23 -2.04 2.47 10.59
N PHE A 24 -3.35 2.22 10.48
CA PHE A 24 -4.13 2.78 9.38
C PHE A 24 -4.24 4.30 9.46
N SER A 25 -4.35 4.90 10.65
CA SER A 25 -4.48 6.37 10.76
C SER A 25 -3.24 7.06 10.17
N ARG A 26 -2.06 6.57 10.56
CA ARG A 26 -0.77 7.04 10.04
C ARG A 26 -0.60 6.73 8.55
N TYR A 27 -0.92 5.50 8.15
CA TYR A 27 -0.88 5.07 6.75
C TYR A 27 -1.77 5.94 5.85
N SER A 28 -3.03 6.19 6.24
CA SER A 28 -4.00 6.93 5.42
C SER A 28 -3.55 8.37 5.17
N HIS A 29 -2.98 9.02 6.17
CA HIS A 29 -2.40 10.35 6.00
C HIS A 29 -1.27 10.35 4.96
N GLN A 30 -0.33 9.40 5.08
CA GLN A 30 0.78 9.28 4.13
C GLN A 30 0.34 8.79 2.73
N SER A 31 -0.71 7.97 2.65
CA SER A 31 -1.34 7.51 1.40
C SER A 31 -1.83 8.70 0.58
N ASN A 32 -2.60 9.60 1.19
CA ASN A 32 -3.09 10.82 0.53
C ASN A 32 -1.94 11.72 0.05
N ILE A 33 -0.90 11.90 0.88
CA ILE A 33 0.30 12.66 0.50
C ILE A 33 0.95 12.01 -0.74
N SER A 34 1.15 10.69 -0.73
CA SER A 34 1.80 10.00 -1.85
C SER A 34 1.00 10.08 -3.16
N LEU A 35 -0.34 9.96 -3.09
CA LEU A 35 -1.24 10.10 -4.23
C LEU A 35 -1.25 11.53 -4.79
N THR A 36 -1.16 12.53 -3.91
CA THR A 36 -1.05 13.93 -4.34
C THR A 36 0.30 14.17 -5.01
N LEU A 37 1.38 13.71 -4.41
CA LEU A 37 2.73 13.96 -4.91
C LEU A 37 3.01 13.22 -6.24
N ILE A 38 2.55 11.98 -6.42
CA ILE A 38 2.73 11.27 -7.71
C ILE A 38 2.06 12.02 -8.87
N ARG A 39 0.93 12.67 -8.62
CA ARG A 39 0.21 13.50 -9.60
C ARG A 39 0.93 14.81 -9.90
N LEU A 40 1.47 15.46 -8.86
CA LEU A 40 2.03 16.81 -8.94
C LEU A 40 3.54 16.86 -9.20
N MET A 41 4.27 15.75 -9.10
CA MET A 41 5.72 15.75 -9.29
C MET A 41 6.13 15.94 -10.75
N GLY A 42 5.25 15.66 -11.72
CA GLY A 42 5.52 15.85 -13.14
C GLY A 42 4.45 16.71 -13.80
N GLY A 43 4.46 16.72 -15.13
CA GLY A 43 3.38 17.29 -15.94
C GLY A 43 2.11 16.44 -15.89
N PRO A 44 1.18 16.67 -16.84
CA PRO A 44 0.00 15.81 -17.01
C PRO A 44 0.37 14.32 -17.09
N MET A 45 -0.48 13.45 -16.55
CA MET A 45 -0.30 12.00 -16.69
C MET A 45 -0.39 11.60 -18.17
N THR A 46 0.39 10.61 -18.57
CA THR A 46 0.31 10.06 -19.93
C THR A 46 -0.98 9.27 -20.15
N ASP A 47 -1.57 9.42 -21.32
CA ASP A 47 -2.70 8.60 -21.75
C ASP A 47 -2.27 7.26 -22.35
N GLU A 48 -0.97 7.09 -22.64
CA GLU A 48 -0.44 5.85 -23.21
C GLU A 48 -0.70 4.63 -22.31
N GLU A 49 -0.92 3.48 -22.95
CA GLU A 49 -1.11 2.23 -22.24
C GLU A 49 0.23 1.59 -21.86
N SER A 50 0.29 1.05 -20.63
CA SER A 50 1.47 0.30 -20.20
C SER A 50 1.58 -1.01 -21.00
N PRO A 51 2.77 -1.38 -21.49
CA PRO A 51 2.99 -2.68 -22.13
C PRO A 51 2.83 -3.87 -21.17
N VAL A 52 2.64 -3.62 -19.87
CA VAL A 52 2.36 -4.63 -18.85
C VAL A 52 1.01 -4.34 -18.22
N SER A 53 0.04 -5.23 -18.49
CA SER A 53 -1.29 -5.16 -17.90
C SER A 53 -1.25 -5.03 -16.37
N PHE A 54 -2.03 -4.11 -15.81
CA PHE A 54 -2.17 -3.95 -14.36
C PHE A 54 -2.66 -5.26 -13.68
N PRO A 55 -2.14 -5.64 -12.49
CA PRO A 55 -2.35 -6.97 -11.94
C PRO A 55 -3.67 -7.09 -11.15
N TYR A 56 -4.81 -6.73 -11.75
CA TYR A 56 -6.13 -6.77 -11.11
C TYR A 56 -6.49 -8.14 -10.53
N LYS A 57 -6.11 -9.23 -11.22
CA LYS A 57 -6.33 -10.60 -10.73
C LYS A 57 -5.60 -10.87 -9.40
N LEU A 58 -4.44 -10.26 -9.20
CA LEU A 58 -3.67 -10.38 -7.95
C LEU A 58 -4.37 -9.62 -6.82
N TYR A 59 -4.73 -8.35 -7.04
CA TYR A 59 -5.48 -7.55 -6.06
C TYR A 59 -6.81 -8.22 -5.66
N ARG A 60 -7.56 -8.77 -6.62
CA ARG A 60 -8.81 -9.50 -6.33
C ARG A 60 -8.58 -10.72 -5.43
N ARG A 61 -7.47 -11.42 -5.60
CA ARG A 61 -7.11 -12.55 -4.73
C ARG A 61 -6.75 -12.07 -3.33
N ILE A 62 -5.92 -11.03 -3.24
CA ILE A 62 -5.47 -10.48 -1.95
C ILE A 62 -6.64 -9.93 -1.14
N ARG A 63 -7.60 -9.25 -1.76
CA ARG A 63 -8.84 -8.76 -1.09
C ARG A 63 -9.64 -9.86 -0.37
N ARG A 64 -9.46 -11.13 -0.74
CA ARG A 64 -10.12 -12.29 -0.13
C ARG A 64 -9.22 -13.06 0.84
N ALA A 65 -7.95 -12.67 0.98
CA ALA A 65 -7.00 -13.32 1.87
C ALA A 65 -7.19 -12.84 3.31
N GLU A 66 -6.53 -13.50 4.26
CA GLU A 66 -6.48 -13.05 5.66
C GLU A 66 -5.83 -11.67 5.79
N VAL A 67 -6.22 -10.92 6.82
CA VAL A 67 -5.75 -9.55 7.09
C VAL A 67 -4.22 -9.47 7.11
N GLU A 68 -3.55 -10.42 7.77
CA GLU A 68 -2.08 -10.45 7.81
C GLU A 68 -1.47 -10.53 6.39
N THR A 69 -2.04 -11.38 5.52
CA THR A 69 -1.60 -11.51 4.13
C THR A 69 -1.86 -10.23 3.33
N GLN A 70 -2.97 -9.54 3.60
CA GLN A 70 -3.26 -8.24 2.97
C GLN A 70 -2.25 -7.18 3.38
N LEU A 71 -1.87 -7.12 4.66
CA LEU A 71 -0.87 -6.16 5.17
C LEU A 71 0.53 -6.44 4.64
N VAL A 72 0.94 -7.71 4.59
CA VAL A 72 2.18 -8.12 3.90
C VAL A 72 2.14 -7.63 2.46
N PHE A 73 1.02 -7.82 1.76
CA PHE A 73 0.90 -7.36 0.37
C PHE A 73 1.03 -5.83 0.23
N ILE A 74 0.44 -5.05 1.15
CA ILE A 74 0.57 -3.59 1.15
C ILE A 74 2.03 -3.19 1.37
N ARG A 75 2.65 -3.67 2.47
CA ARG A 75 4.05 -3.37 2.82
C ARG A 75 5.00 -3.68 1.66
N GLU A 76 4.86 -4.84 1.05
CA GLU A 76 5.73 -5.28 -0.03
C GLU A 76 5.47 -4.55 -1.35
N SER A 77 4.24 -4.11 -1.61
CA SER A 77 3.95 -3.27 -2.77
C SER A 77 4.61 -1.90 -2.62
N LEU A 78 4.54 -1.29 -1.43
CA LEU A 78 5.21 -0.02 -1.12
C LEU A 78 6.73 -0.15 -1.23
N LYS A 79 7.29 -1.26 -0.75
CA LYS A 79 8.72 -1.56 -0.91
C LYS A 79 9.12 -1.62 -2.39
N GLN A 80 8.37 -2.35 -3.21
CA GLN A 80 8.66 -2.45 -4.65
C GLN A 80 8.54 -1.11 -5.37
N ILE A 81 7.56 -0.27 -4.99
CA ILE A 81 7.44 1.10 -5.49
C ILE A 81 8.66 1.92 -5.06
N PHE A 82 8.99 1.95 -3.77
CA PHE A 82 10.14 2.69 -3.26
C PHE A 82 11.44 2.31 -3.99
N GLU A 83 11.74 1.02 -4.09
CA GLU A 83 12.94 0.51 -4.76
C GLU A 83 12.99 0.91 -6.25
N LEU A 84 11.84 0.92 -6.94
CA LEU A 84 11.77 1.28 -8.36
C LEU A 84 12.22 2.72 -8.61
N TYR A 85 11.78 3.66 -7.77
CA TYR A 85 12.12 5.08 -7.91
C TYR A 85 13.48 5.41 -7.27
N HIS A 86 13.81 4.81 -6.12
CA HIS A 86 15.03 5.10 -5.39
C HIS A 86 16.30 4.63 -6.12
N TYR A 87 16.23 3.47 -6.78
CA TYR A 87 17.35 2.91 -7.55
C TYR A 87 17.23 3.12 -9.07
N GLY A 88 16.14 3.75 -9.52
CA GLY A 88 15.90 4.04 -10.94
C GLY A 88 16.74 5.21 -11.43
N ASN A 89 17.15 5.17 -12.70
CA ASN A 89 17.75 6.35 -13.33
C ASN A 89 16.66 7.35 -13.74
N LEU A 90 16.49 8.41 -12.93
CA LEU A 90 15.53 9.48 -13.14
C LEU A 90 16.11 10.68 -13.91
N SER A 91 17.31 10.57 -14.50
CA SER A 91 17.96 11.72 -15.16
C SER A 91 17.22 12.23 -16.41
N SER A 92 16.32 11.42 -16.97
CA SER A 92 15.54 11.74 -18.17
C SER A 92 14.23 12.46 -17.87
N VAL A 93 13.77 12.48 -16.62
CA VAL A 93 12.52 13.15 -16.24
C VAL A 93 12.79 14.57 -15.75
N ASN A 94 11.87 15.47 -16.05
CA ASN A 94 11.87 16.85 -15.57
C ASN A 94 10.97 17.06 -14.34
N TRP A 95 10.77 16.00 -13.56
CA TRP A 95 9.95 16.05 -12.35
C TRP A 95 10.52 17.01 -11.31
N ASP A 96 9.65 17.65 -10.53
CA ASP A 96 10.01 18.44 -9.37
C ASP A 96 10.73 17.53 -8.36
N THR A 97 12.01 17.82 -8.14
CA THR A 97 12.91 17.02 -7.30
C THR A 97 12.48 17.00 -5.84
N SER A 98 11.93 18.11 -5.32
CA SER A 98 11.41 18.20 -3.96
C SER A 98 10.17 17.33 -3.79
N LYS A 99 9.22 17.41 -4.73
CA LYS A 99 8.01 16.58 -4.72
C LYS A 99 8.34 15.09 -4.88
N THR A 100 9.28 14.76 -5.75
CA THR A 100 9.77 13.38 -5.94
C THR A 100 10.43 12.85 -4.67
N HIS A 101 11.22 13.67 -3.98
CA HIS A 101 11.83 13.30 -2.70
C HIS A 101 10.77 13.07 -1.61
N HIS A 102 9.82 14.00 -1.45
CA HIS A 102 8.73 13.85 -0.50
C HIS A 102 7.81 12.66 -0.83
N PHE A 103 7.64 12.35 -2.11
CA PHE A 103 6.92 11.15 -2.56
C PHE A 103 7.60 9.90 -2.00
N LEU A 104 8.91 9.74 -2.26
CA LEU A 104 9.69 8.62 -1.73
C LEU A 104 9.65 8.53 -0.20
N GLN A 105 9.76 9.66 0.51
CA GLN A 105 9.63 9.69 1.96
C GLN A 105 8.25 9.22 2.44
N SER A 106 7.17 9.66 1.78
CA SER A 106 5.81 9.24 2.12
C SER A 106 5.59 7.74 1.91
N ILE A 107 6.12 7.17 0.82
CA ILE A 107 6.06 5.72 0.57
C ILE A 107 6.84 4.95 1.63
N HIS A 108 8.04 5.43 2.01
CA HIS A 108 8.83 4.82 3.06
C HIS A 108 8.10 4.83 4.41
N ARG A 109 7.49 5.95 4.78
CA ARG A 109 6.70 6.07 6.01
C ARG A 109 5.47 5.16 6.00
N GLN A 110 4.73 5.08 4.89
CA GLN A 110 3.61 4.13 4.76
C GLN A 110 4.06 2.69 5.03
N LYS A 111 5.21 2.28 4.48
CA LYS A 111 5.78 0.94 4.69
C LYS A 111 6.07 0.70 6.18
N ASP A 112 6.69 1.67 6.85
CA ASP A 112 7.04 1.55 8.26
C ASP A 112 5.78 1.51 9.13
N ASP A 113 4.81 2.38 8.86
CA ASP A 113 3.53 2.43 9.56
C ASP A 113 2.80 1.08 9.51
N VAL A 114 2.69 0.47 8.33
CA VAL A 114 2.12 -0.87 8.17
C VAL A 114 2.92 -1.90 8.95
N SER A 115 4.25 -1.80 8.94
CA SER A 115 5.15 -2.75 9.60
C SER A 115 5.06 -2.71 11.13
N THR A 116 4.78 -1.54 11.74
CA THR A 116 4.71 -1.39 13.21
C THR A 116 3.72 -2.34 13.89
N CYS A 117 2.69 -2.77 13.18
CA CYS A 117 1.59 -3.57 13.71
C CYS A 117 1.62 -5.03 13.21
N MET A 118 2.67 -5.43 12.49
CA MET A 118 2.81 -6.77 11.95
C MET A 118 3.80 -7.56 12.79
N LEU A 119 3.34 -8.69 13.36
CA LEU A 119 4.23 -9.68 13.98
C LEU A 119 5.03 -10.50 12.95
N SER A 120 4.68 -10.36 11.67
CA SER A 120 5.09 -11.27 10.61
C SER A 120 6.34 -10.78 9.86
N THR A 121 7.37 -11.61 9.86
CA THR A 121 8.52 -11.50 8.96
C THR A 121 8.26 -12.10 7.57
N LYS A 122 7.04 -12.62 7.32
CA LYS A 122 6.67 -13.20 6.01
C LYS A 122 6.98 -12.22 4.89
N THR A 123 7.61 -12.71 3.83
CA THR A 123 7.98 -11.91 2.66
C THR A 123 6.91 -11.95 1.58
N ALA A 124 7.03 -11.06 0.59
CA ALA A 124 6.07 -10.90 -0.49
C ALA A 124 5.76 -12.21 -1.25
N ASN A 125 4.54 -12.28 -1.76
CA ASN A 125 4.19 -13.25 -2.79
C ASN A 125 5.11 -13.08 -4.02
N CYS A 126 5.80 -14.14 -4.45
CA CYS A 126 6.67 -14.14 -5.62
C CYS A 126 6.02 -13.53 -6.88
N ARG A 127 4.69 -13.61 -7.01
CA ARG A 127 3.94 -13.01 -8.13
C ARG A 127 4.03 -11.49 -8.16
N LEU A 128 4.03 -10.82 -7.01
CA LEU A 128 4.16 -9.36 -6.92
C LEU A 128 5.55 -8.92 -7.38
N LYS A 129 6.59 -9.55 -6.83
CA LYS A 129 7.98 -9.28 -7.21
C LYS A 129 8.21 -9.53 -8.71
N ASN A 130 7.67 -10.63 -9.23
CA ASN A 130 7.75 -10.95 -10.66
C ASN A 130 6.98 -9.95 -11.54
N TYR A 131 5.85 -9.42 -11.06
CA TYR A 131 5.13 -8.36 -11.74
C TYR A 131 6.00 -7.11 -11.89
N TYR A 132 6.56 -6.58 -10.79
CA TYR A 132 7.39 -5.36 -10.84
C TYR A 132 8.67 -5.55 -11.66
N ARG A 133 9.32 -6.72 -11.57
CA ARG A 133 10.45 -7.06 -12.45
C ARG A 133 10.07 -7.02 -13.92
N ARG A 134 8.89 -7.56 -14.27
CA ARG A 134 8.38 -7.52 -15.65
C ARG A 134 8.03 -6.11 -16.08
N LEU A 135 7.41 -5.32 -15.21
CA LEU A 135 7.07 -3.92 -15.43
C LEU A 135 8.34 -3.10 -15.76
N ALA A 136 9.36 -3.15 -14.90
CA ALA A 136 10.63 -2.47 -15.11
C ALA A 136 11.32 -2.93 -16.40
N LYS A 137 11.39 -4.24 -16.64
CA LYS A 137 12.03 -4.78 -17.85
C LYS A 137 11.33 -4.36 -19.15
N LYS A 138 9.99 -4.36 -19.16
CA LYS A 138 9.21 -4.10 -20.37
C LYS A 138 9.02 -2.61 -20.64
N THR A 139 9.08 -1.78 -19.59
CA THR A 139 8.81 -0.34 -19.68
C THR A 139 10.10 0.48 -19.66
N LEU A 140 11.02 0.24 -18.72
CA LEU A 140 12.24 1.04 -18.55
C LEU A 140 13.43 0.53 -19.34
N TYR A 141 13.76 -0.76 -19.22
CA TYR A 141 15.02 -1.28 -19.77
C TYR A 141 15.02 -1.39 -21.30
N ARG A 142 13.87 -1.64 -21.90
CA ARG A 142 13.74 -1.75 -23.36
C ARG A 142 13.81 -0.41 -24.09
N THR A 143 13.56 0.68 -23.38
CA THR A 143 13.44 2.04 -23.93
C THR A 143 14.57 2.95 -23.48
N GLY A 144 15.57 2.40 -22.78
CA GLY A 144 16.71 3.18 -22.28
C GLY A 144 16.33 4.21 -21.22
N PHE A 145 15.32 3.92 -20.38
CA PHE A 145 14.87 4.83 -19.31
C PHE A 145 14.40 6.20 -19.83
N SER A 146 13.77 6.25 -21.00
CA SER A 146 13.22 7.49 -21.57
C SER A 146 12.17 8.16 -20.65
N THR A 147 11.97 9.46 -20.82
CA THR A 147 10.93 10.24 -20.11
C THR A 147 9.55 9.60 -20.24
N ALA A 148 9.14 9.23 -21.46
CA ALA A 148 7.86 8.57 -21.72
C ALA A 148 7.69 7.25 -20.93
N SER A 149 8.78 6.49 -20.78
CA SER A 149 8.75 5.24 -20.01
C SER A 149 8.58 5.48 -18.52
N TRP A 150 9.17 6.54 -17.98
CA TRP A 150 8.95 6.92 -16.59
C TRP A 150 7.56 7.48 -16.35
N GLU A 151 6.97 8.20 -17.31
CA GLU A 151 5.56 8.62 -17.24
C GLU A 151 4.61 7.42 -17.21
N LEU A 152 4.89 6.36 -17.98
CA LEU A 152 4.15 5.10 -17.88
C LEU A 152 4.29 4.45 -16.50
N ILE A 153 5.50 4.44 -15.93
CA ILE A 153 5.73 3.94 -14.57
C ILE A 153 4.97 4.79 -13.54
N ARG A 154 4.95 6.11 -13.70
CA ARG A 154 4.24 7.05 -12.84
C ARG A 154 2.74 6.78 -12.82
N LYS A 155 2.13 6.64 -14.00
CA LYS A 155 0.71 6.24 -14.16
C LYS A 155 0.41 4.90 -13.48
N VAL A 156 1.22 3.87 -13.74
CA VAL A 156 1.02 2.54 -13.13
C VAL A 156 1.21 2.60 -11.61
N THR A 157 2.12 3.44 -11.12
CA THR A 157 2.35 3.63 -9.69
C THR A 157 1.13 4.28 -9.02
N GLU A 158 0.56 5.33 -9.61
CA GLU A 158 -0.68 5.94 -9.13
C GLU A 158 -1.80 4.89 -9.01
N GLN A 159 -2.01 4.08 -10.05
CA GLN A 159 -3.00 3.00 -10.02
C GLN A 159 -2.74 1.99 -8.90
N HIS A 160 -1.47 1.67 -8.62
CA HIS A 160 -1.12 0.82 -7.49
C HIS A 160 -1.48 1.46 -6.16
N LEU A 161 -1.16 2.73 -5.97
CA LEU A 161 -1.46 3.47 -4.74
C LEU A 161 -2.97 3.55 -4.49
N ASP A 162 -3.77 3.85 -5.52
CA ASP A 162 -5.24 3.83 -5.41
C ASP A 162 -5.76 2.46 -4.96
N GLN A 163 -5.27 1.37 -5.56
CA GLN A 163 -5.72 0.03 -5.15
C GLN A 163 -5.24 -0.38 -3.76
N LEU A 164 -4.08 0.12 -3.31
CA LEU A 164 -3.59 -0.10 -1.95
C LEU A 164 -4.43 0.66 -0.92
N ASP A 165 -4.81 1.91 -1.23
CA ASP A 165 -5.69 2.70 -0.39
C ASP A 165 -7.07 2.03 -0.23
N LEU A 166 -7.67 1.57 -1.35
CA LEU A 166 -8.91 0.80 -1.31
C LEU A 166 -8.79 -0.48 -0.47
N LEU A 167 -7.66 -1.19 -0.57
CA LEU A 167 -7.41 -2.39 0.22
C LEU A 167 -7.30 -2.05 1.71
N ALA A 168 -6.52 -1.03 2.08
CA ALA A 168 -6.39 -0.58 3.46
C ALA A 168 -7.74 -0.17 4.06
N ASN A 169 -8.56 0.57 3.30
CA ASN A 169 -9.91 0.97 3.71
C ASN A 169 -10.81 -0.24 3.97
N SER A 170 -10.70 -1.28 3.15
CA SER A 170 -11.47 -2.52 3.36
C SER A 170 -11.08 -3.24 4.65
N ILE A 171 -9.79 -3.25 5.01
CA ILE A 171 -9.31 -3.82 6.28
C ILE A 171 -9.88 -3.02 7.47
N ARG A 172 -9.84 -1.68 7.39
CA ARG A 172 -10.39 -0.79 8.41
C ARG A 172 -11.89 -1.03 8.62
N ALA A 173 -12.66 -1.22 7.55
CA ALA A 173 -14.09 -1.52 7.62
C ALA A 173 -14.36 -2.87 8.32
N LEU A 174 -13.57 -3.91 8.01
CA LEU A 174 -13.66 -5.22 8.68
C LEU A 174 -13.35 -5.11 10.18
N ALA A 175 -12.33 -4.33 10.55
CA ALA A 175 -11.98 -4.07 11.95
C ALA A 175 -13.08 -3.31 12.72
N ALA A 176 -13.81 -2.42 12.05
CA ALA A 176 -14.94 -1.72 12.65
C ALA A 176 -16.15 -2.66 12.84
N ALA A 177 -16.43 -3.52 11.86
CA ALA A 177 -17.54 -4.48 11.93
C ALA A 177 -17.34 -5.55 13.01
N SER A 178 -16.11 -6.05 13.19
CA SER A 178 -15.80 -7.00 14.27
C SER A 178 -16.04 -6.39 15.65
N ARG A 179 -15.59 -5.14 15.88
CA ARG A 179 -15.81 -4.41 17.13
C ARG A 179 -17.29 -4.22 17.46
N ARG A 180 -18.14 -3.94 16.47
CA ARG A 180 -19.59 -3.80 16.67
C ARG A 180 -20.26 -5.12 17.09
N ARG A 181 -19.79 -6.26 16.57
CA ARG A 181 -20.34 -7.58 16.95
C ARG A 181 -19.95 -8.02 18.36
N SER A 182 -18.82 -7.54 18.86
CA SER A 182 -18.32 -7.86 20.20
C SER A 182 -18.82 -6.90 21.30
N GLY A 183 -19.59 -5.86 20.96
CA GLY A 183 -20.14 -4.92 21.93
C GLY A 183 -21.32 -5.50 22.73
N PRO A 184 -21.57 -5.04 23.97
CA PRO A 184 -22.69 -5.51 24.78
C PRO A 184 -24.02 -5.25 24.06
N ARG A 185 -24.93 -6.24 24.02
CA ARG A 185 -26.31 -5.97 23.59
C ARG A 185 -26.97 -5.07 24.63
N PRO A 186 -27.71 -4.02 24.23
CA PRO A 186 -28.50 -3.25 25.17
C PRO A 186 -29.52 -4.20 25.82
N GLN A 187 -29.47 -4.28 27.14
CA GLN A 187 -30.47 -4.96 27.93
C GLN A 187 -31.74 -4.10 27.83
N LYS A 188 -32.81 -4.67 27.27
CA LYS A 188 -34.14 -4.05 27.30
C LYS A 188 -34.67 -4.25 28.72
N ASP A 189 -34.88 -3.15 29.42
CA ASP A 189 -35.74 -3.09 30.61
C ASP A 189 -37.21 -3.29 30.23
#